data_AF-A0A8J7Q1S4-F1
#
_entry.id   AF-A0A8J7Q1S4-F1
#
_cell.length_a   1.000
_cell.length_b   1.000
_cell.length_c   1.000
_cell.angle_alpha   90.00
_cell.angle_beta   90.00
_cell.angle_gamma   90.00
#
_symmetry.space_group_name_H-M   'P 1'
#
loop_
_entity.id
_entity.type
_entity.pdbx_description
1 polymer ?
#
loop_
_entity_poly.entity_id
_entity_poly.type
_entity_poly.pdbx_seq_one_letter_code
_entity_poly.pdbx_strand_id
1 'polypeptide(L)'
;LWAADTLTAAAPAPLVVGTVRAALPFAAGHAVASPHVLTLSTGVLRAMFLNKLKAAAAAVLAVAVILGAGGLAWHALAEPAKAEKPKEDKDAIVGHWKIEKVEEDGMDASETGEGKKLTGATLDITADKIVLPDVGEIAYKLDPTAKPKAIDLDNGAKTFDCVYTLDGDTLTICAPIMPGGPRPTEVASKAGSGTRVVVMKREGE
;
A
#
# COMPACT_ATOMS: atom_id res chain seq x y z
N LEU A 1 -49.72 -19.46 12.79
CA LEU A 1 -50.88 -18.85 12.10
C LEU A 1 -51.64 -18.02 13.15
N TRP A 2 -51.13 -16.83 13.46
CA TRP A 2 -51.65 -15.51 13.03
C TRP A 2 -53.00 -15.13 13.67
N ALA A 3 -52.97 -14.18 14.60
CA ALA A 3 -53.53 -12.84 14.40
C ALA A 3 -53.05 -11.92 15.53
N ALA A 4 -52.42 -10.81 15.16
CA ALA A 4 -52.09 -9.71 16.06
C ALA A 4 -53.11 -8.59 15.78
N ASP A 5 -53.87 -8.20 16.81
CA ASP A 5 -54.68 -6.98 16.77
C ASP A 5 -53.83 -5.83 17.32
N THR A 6 -53.41 -4.93 16.44
CA THR A 6 -52.75 -3.67 16.80
C THR A 6 -53.82 -2.60 17.03
N LEU A 7 -54.05 -2.25 18.30
CA LEU A 7 -54.79 -1.04 18.67
C LEU A 7 -53.93 0.20 18.35
N THR A 8 -54.22 0.84 17.22
CA THR A 8 -53.71 2.17 16.88
C THR A 8 -54.31 3.22 17.81
N ALA A 9 -53.56 3.66 18.82
CA ALA A 9 -53.91 4.82 19.61
C ALA A 9 -53.51 6.10 18.85
N ALA A 10 -54.45 6.67 18.10
CA ALA A 10 -54.28 7.98 17.47
C ALA A 10 -54.28 9.08 18.55
N ALA A 11 -53.18 9.81 18.70
CA ALA A 11 -53.09 10.93 19.61
C ALA A 11 -53.95 12.13 19.11
N PRO A 12 -54.66 12.86 19.98
CA PRO A 12 -55.50 13.99 19.58
C PRO A 12 -54.70 15.13 18.93
N ALA A 13 -55.15 15.59 17.76
CA ALA A 13 -54.62 16.72 17.01
C ALA A 13 -54.29 18.01 17.83
N PRO A 14 -55.05 18.42 18.86
CA PRO A 14 -54.70 19.63 19.61
C PRO A 14 -53.37 19.55 20.39
N LEU A 15 -52.89 18.35 20.73
CA LEU A 15 -51.59 18.17 21.40
C LEU A 15 -50.42 18.38 20.43
N VAL A 16 -50.56 17.95 19.18
CA VAL A 16 -49.56 18.16 18.12
C VAL A 16 -49.42 19.65 17.82
N VAL A 17 -50.55 20.37 17.73
CA VAL A 17 -50.56 21.83 17.51
C VAL A 17 -49.93 22.59 18.69
N GLY A 18 -50.14 22.13 19.93
CA GLY A 18 -49.49 22.68 21.12
C GLY A 18 -47.96 22.51 21.12
N THR A 19 -47.47 21.34 20.72
CA THR A 19 -46.02 21.06 20.63
C THR A 19 -45.32 21.82 19.51
N VAL A 20 -45.97 21.99 18.35
CA VAL A 20 -45.37 22.69 17.20
C VAL A 20 -45.29 24.20 17.45
N ARG A 21 -46.32 24.80 18.07
CA ARG A 21 -46.30 26.23 18.42
C ARG A 21 -45.22 26.59 19.45
N ALA A 22 -44.89 25.66 20.36
CA ALA A 22 -43.84 25.87 21.35
C ALA A 22 -42.43 25.70 20.79
N ALA A 23 -42.25 24.84 19.78
CA ALA A 23 -40.94 24.53 19.20
C ALA A 23 -40.46 25.55 18.15
N LEU A 24 -41.40 26.15 17.39
CA LEU A 24 -41.07 27.05 16.27
C LEU A 24 -40.28 28.33 16.65
N PRO A 25 -40.52 29.01 17.78
CA PRO A 25 -39.75 30.19 18.17
C PRO A 25 -38.28 29.88 18.49
N PHE A 26 -37.99 28.64 18.93
CA PHE A 26 -36.64 28.18 19.26
C PHE A 26 -35.80 27.91 18.00
N ALA A 27 -36.43 27.44 16.92
CA ALA A 27 -35.77 27.17 15.64
C ALA A 27 -35.55 28.45 14.79
N ALA A 28 -36.42 29.45 14.94
CA ALA A 28 -36.37 30.70 14.16
C ALA A 28 -35.47 31.79 14.77
N GLY A 29 -34.75 31.52 15.87
CA GLY A 29 -33.81 32.45 16.50
C GLY A 29 -34.42 33.74 17.10
N HIS A 30 -35.75 33.87 17.11
CA HIS A 30 -36.47 35.04 17.64
C HIS A 30 -36.87 34.90 19.12
N ALA A 31 -36.39 33.87 19.81
CA ALA A 31 -36.53 33.79 21.24
C ALA A 31 -35.62 34.83 21.91
N VAL A 32 -36.20 35.97 22.31
CA VAL A 32 -35.60 36.88 23.29
C VAL A 32 -35.57 36.13 24.62
N ALA A 33 -34.54 35.30 24.81
CA ALA A 33 -34.36 34.52 26.01
C ALA A 33 -33.74 35.40 27.11
N SER A 34 -34.31 35.32 28.31
CA SER A 34 -33.74 35.91 29.51
C SER A 34 -32.29 35.42 29.70
N PRO A 35 -31.34 36.27 30.19
CA PRO A 35 -29.96 35.87 30.46
C PRO A 35 -29.83 34.61 31.32
N HIS A 36 -30.85 34.31 32.14
CA HIS A 36 -30.91 33.15 33.01
C HIS A 36 -31.14 31.81 32.29
N VAL A 37 -31.69 31.82 31.06
CA VAL A 37 -31.97 30.61 30.26
C VAL A 37 -30.79 30.23 29.36
N LEU A 38 -30.01 31.22 28.94
CA LEU A 38 -28.79 31.03 28.17
C LEU A 38 -27.67 30.37 29.01
N THR A 39 -27.62 30.63 30.31
CA THR A 39 -26.65 29.99 31.22
C THR A 39 -26.97 28.52 31.47
N LEU A 40 -28.25 28.15 31.56
CA LEU A 40 -28.71 26.76 31.70
C LEU A 40 -28.47 25.93 30.43
N SER A 41 -28.75 26.49 29.25
CA SER A 41 -28.48 25.81 27.97
C SER A 41 -26.98 25.67 27.68
N THR A 42 -26.16 26.66 28.05
CA THR A 42 -24.69 26.59 27.90
C THR A 42 -24.06 25.56 28.84
N GLY A 43 -24.55 25.44 30.07
CA GLY A 43 -24.08 24.43 31.03
C GLY A 43 -24.36 23.01 30.56
N VAL A 44 -25.57 22.75 30.06
CA VAL A 44 -25.96 21.44 29.55
C VAL A 44 -25.26 21.13 28.22
N LEU A 45 -25.13 22.07 27.28
CA LEU A 45 -24.38 21.84 26.03
C LEU A 45 -22.89 21.60 26.28
N ARG A 46 -22.25 22.35 27.19
CA ARG A 46 -20.86 22.09 27.57
C ARG A 46 -20.70 20.75 28.27
N ALA A 47 -21.60 20.40 29.18
CA ALA A 47 -21.59 19.10 29.85
C ALA A 47 -21.81 17.95 28.86
N MET A 48 -22.75 18.10 27.92
CA MET A 48 -23.02 17.11 26.88
C MET A 48 -21.86 17.02 25.88
N PHE A 49 -21.23 18.14 25.52
CA PHE A 49 -20.05 18.15 24.65
C PHE A 49 -18.86 17.45 25.31
N LEU A 50 -18.58 17.75 26.58
CA LEU A 50 -17.52 17.08 27.35
C LEU A 50 -17.83 15.58 27.56
N ASN A 51 -19.09 15.21 27.78
CA ASN A 51 -19.49 13.80 27.91
C ASN A 51 -19.34 13.04 26.58
N LYS A 52 -19.68 13.67 25.45
CA LYS A 52 -19.44 13.11 24.11
C LYS A 52 -17.95 13.04 23.76
N LEU A 53 -17.15 14.02 24.17
CA LEU A 53 -15.70 14.03 23.97
C LEU A 53 -15.02 12.88 24.75
N LYS A 54 -15.44 12.66 26.01
CA LYS A 54 -14.96 11.52 26.82
C LYS A 54 -15.34 10.18 26.20
N ALA A 55 -16.56 10.04 25.69
CA ALA A 55 -17.00 8.83 25.00
C ALA A 55 -16.21 8.58 23.71
N ALA A 56 -15.94 9.61 22.92
CA ALA A 56 -15.11 9.52 21.71
C ALA A 56 -13.66 9.14 22.04
N ALA A 57 -13.06 9.76 23.08
CA ALA A 57 -11.71 9.43 23.53
C ALA A 57 -11.60 7.97 24.02
N ALA A 58 -12.59 7.48 24.78
CA ALA A 58 -12.64 6.09 25.21
C ALA A 58 -12.77 5.11 24.04
N ALA A 59 -13.57 5.46 23.01
CA ALA A 59 -13.71 4.66 21.80
C ALA A 59 -12.39 4.60 20.99
N VAL A 60 -11.69 5.74 20.84
CA VAL A 60 -10.39 5.80 20.16
C VAL A 60 -9.34 4.97 20.90
N LEU A 61 -9.31 5.05 22.24
CA LEU A 61 -8.40 4.23 23.04
C LEU A 61 -8.74 2.73 22.93
N ALA A 62 -10.01 2.35 22.94
CA ALA A 62 -10.41 0.96 22.75
C ALA A 62 -10.01 0.44 21.36
N VAL A 63 -10.19 1.23 20.30
CA VAL A 63 -9.74 0.89 18.94
C VAL A 63 -8.22 0.79 18.87
N ALA A 64 -7.48 1.70 19.52
CA ALA A 64 -6.01 1.64 19.58
C ALA A 64 -5.52 0.39 20.31
N VAL A 65 -6.20 -0.04 21.38
CA VAL A 65 -5.88 -1.29 22.09
C VAL A 65 -6.22 -2.52 21.24
N ILE A 66 -7.33 -2.51 20.51
CA ILE A 66 -7.71 -3.61 19.59
C ILE A 66 -6.74 -3.68 18.40
N LEU A 67 -6.32 -2.55 17.84
CA LEU A 67 -5.31 -2.49 16.77
C LEU A 67 -3.90 -2.85 17.29
N GLY A 68 -3.56 -2.44 18.51
CA GLY A 68 -2.28 -2.78 19.14
C GLY A 68 -2.16 -4.26 19.52
N ALA A 69 -3.22 -4.85 20.09
CA ALA A 69 -3.28 -6.28 20.39
C ALA A 69 -3.48 -7.11 19.12
N GLY A 70 -4.24 -6.62 18.14
CA GLY A 70 -4.44 -7.24 16.84
C GLY A 70 -3.17 -7.25 15.99
N GLY A 71 -2.36 -6.18 16.03
CA GLY A 71 -1.04 -6.15 15.39
C GLY A 71 -0.08 -7.16 16.00
N LEU A 72 -0.07 -7.30 17.33
CA LEU A 72 0.75 -8.31 18.03
C LEU A 72 0.29 -9.75 17.73
N ALA A 73 -1.02 -9.98 17.61
CA ALA A 73 -1.57 -11.27 17.20
C ALA A 73 -1.31 -11.57 15.71
N TRP A 74 -1.29 -10.55 14.84
CA TRP A 74 -0.95 -10.69 13.42
C TRP A 74 0.53 -11.04 13.22
N HIS A 75 1.42 -10.49 14.07
CA HIS A 75 2.82 -10.89 14.10
C HIS A 75 3.03 -12.32 14.63
N ALA A 76 2.09 -12.86 15.42
CA ALA A 76 2.17 -14.22 15.97
C ALA A 76 1.59 -15.30 15.04
N LEU A 77 0.74 -14.94 14.07
CA LEU A 77 0.14 -15.85 13.09
C LEU A 77 0.71 -15.70 11.68
N ALA A 78 1.55 -14.68 11.45
CA ALA A 78 2.46 -14.70 10.33
C ALA A 78 3.42 -15.87 10.56
N GLU A 79 3.29 -16.95 9.79
CA GLU A 79 4.42 -17.82 9.53
C GLU A 79 5.59 -16.87 9.18
N PRO A 80 6.71 -16.91 9.91
CA PRO A 80 7.86 -16.16 9.47
C PRO A 80 8.15 -16.69 8.07
N ALA A 81 7.95 -15.84 7.05
CA ALA A 81 8.66 -16.00 5.79
C ALA A 81 10.08 -16.28 6.23
N LYS A 82 10.50 -17.53 6.01
CA LYS A 82 11.66 -18.15 6.63
C LYS A 82 12.79 -17.15 6.53
N ALA A 83 13.12 -16.48 7.64
CA ALA A 83 14.27 -15.62 7.72
C ALA A 83 15.47 -16.58 7.70
N GLU A 84 15.76 -17.12 6.52
CA GLU A 84 17.06 -17.67 6.23
C GLU A 84 18.05 -16.57 6.58
N LYS A 85 19.13 -16.93 7.30
CA LYS A 85 20.29 -16.06 7.50
C LYS A 85 20.56 -15.30 6.21
N PRO A 86 20.93 -14.00 6.23
CA PRO A 86 21.21 -13.26 5.00
C PRO A 86 22.23 -14.07 4.20
N LYS A 87 21.75 -14.78 3.17
CA LYS A 87 22.63 -15.31 2.14
C LYS A 87 23.25 -14.07 1.54
N GLU A 88 24.56 -14.09 1.34
CA GLU A 88 25.20 -13.02 0.60
C GLU A 88 24.45 -12.87 -0.73
N ASP A 89 24.24 -11.63 -1.21
CA ASP A 89 23.46 -11.41 -2.43
C ASP A 89 23.98 -12.24 -3.61
N LYS A 90 25.28 -12.59 -3.60
CA LYS A 90 25.93 -13.50 -4.55
C LYS A 90 25.33 -14.91 -4.55
N ASP A 91 25.00 -15.46 -3.39
CA ASP A 91 24.38 -16.77 -3.25
C ASP A 91 22.86 -16.67 -3.42
N ALA A 92 22.26 -15.57 -2.95
CA ALA A 92 20.83 -15.37 -2.98
C ALA A 92 20.30 -15.10 -4.40
N ILE A 93 21.05 -14.42 -5.26
CA ILE A 93 20.60 -14.11 -6.63
C ILE A 93 20.57 -15.36 -7.53
N VAL A 94 21.36 -16.39 -7.20
CA VAL A 94 21.47 -17.61 -8.00
C VAL A 94 20.15 -18.38 -7.98
N GLY A 95 19.71 -18.86 -9.14
CA GLY A 95 18.51 -19.68 -9.28
C GLY A 95 17.80 -19.51 -10.62
N HIS A 96 16.62 -20.12 -10.70
CA HIS A 96 15.72 -20.06 -11.85
C HIS A 96 14.71 -18.93 -11.65
N TRP A 97 14.57 -18.07 -12.65
CA TRP A 97 13.75 -16.87 -12.56
C TRP A 97 12.87 -16.70 -13.79
N LYS A 98 11.69 -16.12 -13.59
CA LYS A 98 10.76 -15.72 -14.64
C LYS A 98 10.53 -14.23 -14.59
N ILE A 99 10.60 -13.58 -15.75
CA ILE A 99 10.27 -12.16 -15.88
C ILE A 99 8.75 -12.01 -15.76
N GLU A 100 8.28 -11.35 -14.70
CA GLU A 100 6.85 -11.08 -14.50
C GLU A 100 6.43 -9.74 -15.07
N LYS A 101 7.30 -8.72 -14.99
CA LYS A 101 6.95 -7.36 -15.37
C LYS A 101 8.12 -6.62 -16.00
N VAL A 102 7.82 -5.80 -17.00
CA VAL A 102 8.76 -4.86 -17.60
C VAL A 102 8.12 -3.47 -17.62
N GLU A 103 8.79 -2.48 -17.03
CA GLU A 103 8.43 -1.06 -17.14
C GLU A 103 9.53 -0.32 -17.90
N GLU A 104 9.17 0.48 -18.88
CA GLU A 104 10.09 1.33 -19.64
C GLU A 104 9.60 2.77 -19.61
N ASP A 105 10.48 3.71 -19.24
CA ASP A 105 10.15 5.14 -19.12
C ASP A 105 8.84 5.41 -18.36
N GLY A 106 8.63 4.72 -17.24
CA GLY A 106 7.43 4.85 -16.40
C GLY A 106 6.14 4.33 -17.01
N MET A 107 6.20 3.60 -18.13
CA MET A 107 5.07 2.91 -18.75
C MET A 107 5.22 1.41 -18.60
N ASP A 108 4.10 0.71 -18.38
CA ASP A 108 4.08 -0.75 -18.41
C ASP A 108 4.34 -1.22 -19.86
N ALA A 109 5.48 -1.87 -20.06
CA ALA A 109 5.93 -2.43 -21.32
C ALA A 109 5.72 -3.95 -21.37
N SER A 110 5.08 -4.55 -20.37
CA SER A 110 4.97 -6.00 -20.24
C SER A 110 4.19 -6.64 -21.39
N GLU A 111 3.29 -5.88 -22.05
CA GLU A 111 2.49 -6.33 -23.18
C GLU A 111 2.82 -5.63 -24.51
N THR A 112 3.86 -4.79 -24.55
CA THR A 112 4.22 -4.00 -25.74
C THR A 112 5.72 -4.03 -26.05
N GLY A 113 6.09 -3.67 -27.28
CA GLY A 113 7.49 -3.45 -27.66
C GLY A 113 8.45 -4.62 -27.38
N GLU A 114 9.64 -4.29 -26.89
CA GLU A 114 10.65 -5.26 -26.45
C GLU A 114 10.29 -5.88 -25.09
N GLY A 115 9.59 -5.14 -24.23
CA GLY A 115 9.13 -5.64 -22.93
C GLY A 115 8.26 -6.90 -23.07
N LYS A 116 7.33 -6.95 -24.03
CA LYS A 116 6.53 -8.14 -24.34
C LYS A 116 7.35 -9.39 -24.65
N LYS A 117 8.50 -9.23 -25.30
CA LYS A 117 9.36 -10.36 -25.67
C LYS A 117 10.10 -10.92 -24.46
N LEU A 118 10.34 -10.08 -23.45
CA LEU A 118 10.99 -10.46 -22.21
C LEU A 118 9.99 -11.01 -21.20
N THR A 119 8.77 -10.46 -21.14
CA THR A 119 7.73 -10.91 -20.21
C THR A 119 7.43 -12.39 -20.41
N GLY A 120 7.47 -13.14 -19.32
CA GLY A 120 7.25 -14.58 -19.29
C GLY A 120 8.46 -15.42 -19.67
N ALA A 121 9.56 -14.82 -20.15
CA ALA A 121 10.81 -15.52 -20.39
C ALA A 121 11.41 -16.00 -19.07
N THR A 122 11.99 -17.20 -19.11
CA THR A 122 12.72 -17.81 -18.02
C THR A 122 14.21 -17.62 -18.22
N LEU A 123 14.94 -17.40 -17.13
CA LEU A 123 16.37 -17.20 -17.13
C LEU A 123 17.01 -17.82 -15.89
N ASP A 124 18.25 -18.26 -16.07
CA ASP A 124 19.04 -18.88 -15.01
C ASP A 124 20.14 -17.92 -14.59
N ILE A 125 20.16 -17.55 -13.32
CA ILE A 125 21.27 -16.79 -12.75
C ILE A 125 22.20 -17.78 -12.07
N THR A 126 23.42 -17.89 -12.59
CA THR A 126 24.53 -18.64 -11.99
C THR A 126 25.47 -17.69 -11.26
N ALA A 127 26.60 -18.15 -10.70
CA ALA A 127 27.47 -17.32 -9.88
C ALA A 127 28.10 -16.11 -10.61
N ASP A 128 28.26 -16.18 -11.93
CA ASP A 128 28.96 -15.19 -12.75
C ASP A 128 28.18 -14.69 -13.97
N LYS A 129 27.10 -15.38 -14.34
CA LYS A 129 26.33 -15.08 -15.55
C LYS A 129 24.83 -15.34 -15.41
N ILE A 130 24.07 -14.55 -16.16
CA ILE A 130 22.65 -14.71 -16.43
C ILE A 130 22.50 -15.38 -17.79
N VAL A 131 21.79 -16.50 -17.84
CA VAL A 131 21.58 -17.31 -19.04
C VAL A 131 20.12 -17.20 -19.45
N LEU A 132 19.88 -16.63 -20.63
CA LEU A 132 18.56 -16.58 -21.27
C LEU A 132 18.59 -17.53 -22.47
N PRO A 133 17.78 -18.59 -22.53
CA PRO A 133 17.82 -19.57 -23.62
C PRO A 133 17.70 -18.95 -25.03
N ASP A 134 16.87 -17.92 -25.18
CA ASP A 134 16.59 -17.28 -26.46
C ASP A 134 17.49 -16.06 -26.78
N VAL A 135 18.33 -15.62 -25.83
CA VAL A 135 19.14 -14.40 -25.98
C VAL A 135 20.64 -14.68 -25.87
N GLY A 136 21.05 -15.55 -24.95
CA GLY A 136 22.46 -15.87 -24.68
C GLY A 136 22.86 -15.62 -23.23
N GLU A 137 24.18 -15.57 -23.00
CA GLU A 137 24.77 -15.37 -21.68
C GLU A 137 25.16 -13.91 -21.46
N ILE A 138 24.87 -13.39 -20.27
CA ILE A 138 25.21 -12.03 -19.83
C ILE A 138 26.04 -12.16 -18.56
N ALA A 139 27.30 -11.73 -18.59
CA ALA A 139 28.14 -11.68 -17.40
C ALA A 139 27.63 -10.58 -16.46
N TYR A 140 27.74 -10.79 -15.15
CA TYR A 140 27.36 -9.76 -14.19
C TYR A 140 28.35 -9.57 -13.04
N LYS A 141 28.34 -8.37 -12.44
CA LYS A 141 29.10 -8.06 -11.23
C LYS A 141 28.20 -7.38 -10.21
N LEU A 142 28.13 -7.92 -9.00
CA LEU A 142 27.37 -7.34 -7.90
C LEU A 142 28.24 -6.45 -7.03
N ASP A 143 27.69 -5.29 -6.68
CA ASP A 143 28.14 -4.46 -5.56
C ASP A 143 26.94 -4.24 -4.60
N PRO A 144 26.77 -5.13 -3.60
CA PRO A 144 25.70 -5.00 -2.62
C PRO A 144 25.95 -3.86 -1.61
N THR A 145 27.13 -3.22 -1.65
CA THR A 145 27.49 -2.15 -0.70
C THR A 145 27.13 -0.76 -1.22
N ALA A 146 26.91 -0.62 -2.52
CA ALA A 146 26.38 0.58 -3.15
C ALA A 146 24.95 0.90 -2.68
N LYS A 147 24.55 2.16 -2.82
CA LYS A 147 23.21 2.65 -2.48
C LYS A 147 22.65 3.46 -3.66
N PRO A 148 21.65 2.96 -4.40
CA PRO A 148 21.07 1.59 -4.34
C PRO A 148 22.09 0.48 -4.64
N LYS A 149 21.76 -0.78 -4.32
CA LYS A 149 22.64 -1.92 -4.64
C LYS A 149 22.91 -1.96 -6.14
N ALA A 150 24.15 -2.16 -6.52
CA ALA A 150 24.62 -2.05 -7.89
C ALA A 150 24.81 -3.42 -8.54
N ILE A 151 24.41 -3.55 -9.81
CA ILE A 151 24.73 -4.71 -10.64
C ILE A 151 25.18 -4.22 -12.01
N ASP A 152 26.32 -4.69 -12.49
CA ASP A 152 26.80 -4.37 -13.83
C ASP A 152 26.54 -5.56 -14.73
N LEU A 153 25.95 -5.34 -15.90
CA LEU A 153 25.63 -6.38 -16.87
C LEU A 153 26.47 -6.17 -18.14
N ASP A 154 27.08 -7.24 -18.64
CA ASP A 154 27.91 -7.22 -19.84
C ASP A 154 27.54 -8.40 -20.75
N ASN A 155 27.10 -8.10 -21.97
CA ASN A 155 26.76 -9.11 -22.98
C ASN A 155 27.86 -9.29 -24.04
N GLY A 156 29.07 -8.81 -23.77
CA GLY A 156 30.23 -8.84 -24.67
C GLY A 156 30.23 -7.75 -25.74
N ALA A 157 29.08 -7.15 -26.05
CA ALA A 157 28.97 -6.03 -26.99
C ALA A 157 28.65 -4.69 -26.29
N LYS A 158 27.91 -4.75 -25.19
CA LYS A 158 27.34 -3.61 -24.48
C LYS A 158 27.41 -3.87 -22.98
N THR A 159 27.73 -2.81 -22.24
CA THR A 159 27.71 -2.80 -20.78
C THR A 159 26.57 -1.90 -20.28
N PHE A 160 25.89 -2.36 -19.24
CA PHE A 160 24.82 -1.63 -18.56
C PHE A 160 25.16 -1.50 -17.08
N ASP A 161 25.24 -0.26 -16.61
CA ASP A 161 25.40 0.06 -15.20
C ASP A 161 24.01 0.08 -14.57
N CYS A 162 23.67 -0.97 -13.85
CA CYS A 162 22.32 -1.17 -13.32
C CYS A 162 22.31 -1.07 -11.79
N VAL A 163 21.11 -1.05 -11.25
CA VAL A 163 20.84 -1.20 -9.82
C VAL A 163 19.79 -2.27 -9.61
N TYR A 164 19.78 -2.89 -8.43
CA TYR A 164 18.84 -3.97 -8.14
C TYR A 164 18.31 -3.94 -6.70
N THR A 165 17.19 -4.62 -6.51
CA THR A 165 16.75 -5.11 -5.20
C THR A 165 16.53 -6.62 -5.28
N LEU A 166 16.85 -7.30 -4.19
CA LEU A 166 16.63 -8.73 -4.05
C LEU A 166 15.93 -8.96 -2.71
N ASP A 167 14.66 -9.32 -2.81
CA ASP A 167 13.74 -9.46 -1.68
C ASP A 167 13.17 -10.89 -1.70
N GLY A 168 13.97 -11.84 -1.18
CA GLY A 168 13.64 -13.26 -1.19
C GLY A 168 13.54 -13.83 -2.61
N ASP A 169 12.30 -14.05 -3.05
CA ASP A 169 11.97 -14.62 -4.36
C ASP A 169 11.61 -13.57 -5.41
N THR A 170 11.83 -12.29 -5.10
CA THR A 170 11.62 -11.19 -6.04
C THR A 170 12.94 -10.49 -6.33
N LEU A 171 13.35 -10.46 -7.59
CA LEU A 171 14.52 -9.73 -8.08
C LEU A 171 14.05 -8.61 -8.98
N THR A 172 14.40 -7.37 -8.65
CA THR A 172 14.11 -6.20 -9.49
C THR A 172 15.42 -5.62 -9.99
N ILE A 173 15.58 -5.47 -11.30
CA ILE A 173 16.74 -4.81 -11.91
C ILE A 173 16.25 -3.56 -12.65
N CYS A 174 16.86 -2.42 -12.34
CA CYS A 174 16.69 -1.18 -13.10
C CYS A 174 17.96 -0.92 -13.92
N ALA A 175 17.80 -0.81 -15.23
CA ALA A 175 18.87 -0.61 -16.20
C ALA A 175 18.59 0.63 -17.07
N PRO A 176 19.62 1.32 -17.57
CA PRO A 176 19.41 2.32 -18.61
C PRO A 176 18.91 1.64 -19.89
N ILE A 177 17.97 2.28 -20.62
CA ILE A 177 17.44 1.77 -21.89
C ILE A 177 18.56 1.74 -22.94
N MET A 178 19.40 2.78 -22.95
CA MET A 178 20.55 2.87 -23.84
C MET A 178 21.82 2.33 -23.17
N PRO A 179 22.63 1.52 -23.89
CA PRO A 179 23.93 1.09 -23.41
C PRO A 179 24.84 2.27 -23.07
N GLY A 180 25.61 2.16 -21.98
CA GLY A 180 26.47 3.25 -21.50
C GLY A 180 25.70 4.47 -20.95
N GLY A 181 24.39 4.36 -20.76
CA GLY A 181 23.61 5.35 -20.03
C GLY A 181 24.04 5.45 -18.56
N PRO A 182 23.70 6.55 -17.87
CA PRO A 182 24.08 6.72 -16.48
C PRO A 182 23.43 5.65 -15.60
N ARG A 183 24.16 5.19 -14.57
CA ARG A 183 23.62 4.27 -13.57
C ARG A 183 22.35 4.88 -12.92
N PRO A 184 21.22 4.15 -12.87
CA PRO A 184 20.02 4.64 -12.21
C PRO A 184 20.28 4.92 -10.73
N THR A 185 19.73 6.02 -10.20
CA THR A 185 19.88 6.42 -8.80
C THR A 185 18.86 5.78 -7.86
N GLU A 186 17.88 5.08 -8.42
CA GLU A 186 16.79 4.40 -7.71
C GLU A 186 16.34 3.18 -8.52
N VAL A 187 15.74 2.20 -7.86
CA VAL A 187 15.17 1.02 -8.52
C VAL A 187 13.73 1.33 -8.94
N ALA A 188 13.58 2.29 -9.85
CA ALA A 188 12.29 2.71 -10.40
C ALA A 188 12.45 3.26 -11.82
N SER A 189 11.47 3.02 -12.68
CA SER A 189 11.38 3.66 -13.99
C SER A 189 10.37 4.79 -13.92
N LYS A 190 10.84 6.04 -14.11
CA LYS A 190 9.98 7.23 -14.16
C LYS A 190 9.84 7.70 -15.61
N ALA A 191 8.78 8.43 -15.90
CA ALA A 191 8.57 9.04 -17.21
C ALA A 191 9.76 9.90 -17.63
N GLY A 192 10.39 9.56 -18.76
CA GLY A 192 11.55 10.25 -19.31
C GLY A 192 12.87 10.03 -18.55
N SER A 193 12.93 9.01 -17.69
CA SER A 193 14.16 8.65 -16.96
C SER A 193 15.22 7.99 -17.85
N GLY A 194 14.84 7.48 -19.02
CA GLY A 194 15.69 6.67 -19.88
C GLY A 194 16.03 5.32 -19.25
N THR A 195 15.17 4.80 -18.37
CA THR A 195 15.40 3.56 -17.62
C THR A 195 14.31 2.53 -17.84
N ARG A 196 14.70 1.26 -17.74
CA ARG A 196 13.85 0.09 -17.76
C ARG A 196 13.96 -0.63 -16.43
N VAL A 197 12.82 -0.97 -15.83
CA VAL A 197 12.74 -1.87 -14.68
C VAL A 197 12.24 -3.22 -15.16
N VAL A 198 12.93 -4.29 -14.74
CA VAL A 198 12.54 -5.67 -14.96
C VAL A 198 12.31 -6.31 -13.60
N VAL A 199 11.10 -6.79 -13.35
CA VAL A 199 10.74 -7.53 -12.14
C VAL A 199 10.69 -9.01 -12.50
N MET A 200 11.43 -9.79 -11.75
CA MET A 200 11.53 -11.24 -11.89
C MET A 200 11.07 -11.91 -10.61
N LYS A 201 10.40 -13.05 -10.75
CA LYS A 201 10.14 -13.95 -9.64
C LYS A 201 10.90 -15.24 -9.79
N ARG A 202 11.37 -15.75 -8.65
CA ARG A 202 11.99 -17.06 -8.58
C ARG A 202 10.96 -18.12 -8.92
N GLU A 203 11.31 -19.03 -9.82
CA GLU A 203 10.53 -20.23 -10.04
C GLU A 203 10.92 -21.26 -8.99
N GLY A 204 9.93 -21.75 -8.24
CA GLY A 204 10.13 -22.87 -7.33
C GLY A 204 10.43 -24.14 -8.12
N GLU A 205 11.35 -24.94 -7.59
CA GLU A 205 11.69 -26.28 -8.09
C GLU A 205 10.49 -27.23 -8.10
#